data_AF-A0A957UAX4-F1
#
_entry.id   AF-A0A957UAX4-F1
#
_cell.length_a   1.000
_cell.length_b   1.000
_cell.length_c   1.000
_cell.angle_alpha   90.00
_cell.angle_beta   90.00
_cell.angle_gamma   90.00
#
_symmetry.space_group_name_H-M   'P 1'
#
loop_
_entity.id
_entity.type
_entity.pdbx_description
1 polymer ?
#
loop_
_entity_poly.entity_id
_entity_poly.type
_entity_poly.pdbx_seq_one_letter_code
_entity_poly.pdbx_strand_id
1 'polypeptide(L)'
;AMRWAKQHLLDEGKRGFVADNWWQTELGGPTIATPITKDARPGAAGLPLPGVEAEVVDETGNAVPKGKGGLLALKRPFPHMMRTIWGSHSRYEQYWNEIPNCYAAGDVASWDEDGYISVLGRSDDVLNVAGHR
;
A
#
# COMPACT_ATOMS: atom_id res chain seq x y z
N ALA A 1 -9.49 -15.13 3.36
CA ALA A 1 -9.08 -15.06 4.78
C ALA A 1 -9.81 -13.96 5.56
N MET A 2 -9.64 -12.68 5.23
CA MET A 2 -10.18 -11.57 6.05
C MET A 2 -11.71 -11.56 6.18
N ARG A 3 -12.46 -11.80 5.09
CA ARG A 3 -13.93 -11.95 5.15
C ARG A 3 -14.35 -13.06 6.11
N TRP A 4 -13.69 -14.21 6.03
CA TRP A 4 -13.94 -15.34 6.93
C TRP A 4 -13.64 -14.98 8.39
N ALA A 5 -12.53 -14.30 8.67
CA ALA A 5 -12.19 -13.88 10.03
C ALA A 5 -13.22 -12.88 10.60
N LYS A 6 -13.66 -11.90 9.80
CA LYS A 6 -14.73 -10.97 10.19
C LYS A 6 -16.01 -11.72 10.56
N GLN A 7 -16.42 -12.66 9.71
CA GLN A 7 -17.64 -13.45 9.90
C GLN A 7 -17.57 -14.34 11.15
N HIS A 8 -16.48 -15.10 11.31
CA HIS A 8 -16.44 -16.19 12.29
C HIS A 8 -15.71 -15.86 13.60
N LEU A 9 -14.71 -14.98 13.58
CA LEU A 9 -13.95 -14.62 14.78
C LEU A 9 -14.47 -13.34 15.44
N LEU A 10 -15.00 -12.41 14.65
CA LEU A 10 -15.37 -11.07 15.12
C LEU A 10 -16.89 -10.85 15.23
N ASP A 11 -17.71 -11.90 15.05
CA ASP A 11 -19.18 -11.81 15.08
C ASP A 11 -19.69 -10.72 14.14
N GLU A 12 -19.38 -10.87 12.85
CA GLU A 12 -19.69 -9.89 11.78
C GLU A 12 -19.11 -8.48 12.01
N GLY A 13 -18.10 -8.36 12.88
CA GLY A 13 -17.45 -7.10 13.24
C GLY A 13 -17.95 -6.47 14.55
N LYS A 14 -18.86 -7.12 15.29
CA LYS A 14 -19.35 -6.62 16.58
C LYS A 14 -18.29 -6.63 17.68
N ARG A 15 -17.30 -7.51 17.59
CA ARG A 15 -16.23 -7.68 18.61
C ARG A 15 -14.94 -6.95 18.27
N GLY A 16 -14.85 -6.33 17.09
CA GLY A 16 -13.65 -5.68 16.58
C GLY A 16 -13.60 -5.72 15.06
N PHE A 17 -12.48 -5.32 14.48
CA PHE A 17 -12.28 -5.31 13.04
C PHE A 17 -10.96 -5.96 12.62
N VAL A 18 -10.90 -6.43 11.37
CA VAL A 18 -9.66 -6.94 10.77
C VAL A 18 -8.93 -5.76 10.16
N ALA A 19 -7.75 -5.44 10.67
CA ALA A 19 -6.86 -4.45 10.07
C ALA A 19 -5.98 -5.12 9.02
N ASP A 20 -6.06 -4.66 7.78
CA ASP A 20 -5.18 -5.06 6.68
C ASP A 20 -4.12 -3.97 6.48
N ASN A 21 -2.96 -4.10 7.12
CA ASN A 21 -1.93 -3.08 7.04
C ASN A 21 -1.00 -3.39 5.86
N TRP A 22 -0.98 -2.53 4.85
CA TRP A 22 0.00 -2.61 3.77
C TRP A 22 1.25 -1.79 4.11
N TRP A 23 2.39 -2.42 3.85
CA TRP A 23 3.73 -1.87 4.00
C TRP A 23 4.77 -2.78 3.35
N GLN A 24 6.02 -2.30 3.33
CA GLN A 24 7.18 -3.04 2.83
C GLN A 24 8.37 -2.83 3.76
N THR A 25 9.39 -3.69 3.67
CA THR A 25 10.65 -3.55 4.41
C THR A 25 11.25 -2.16 4.22
N GLU A 26 11.22 -1.66 2.98
CA GLU A 26 11.72 -0.36 2.56
C GLU A 26 10.97 0.82 3.21
N LEU A 27 9.76 0.59 3.71
CA LEU A 27 8.93 1.62 4.34
C LEU A 27 9.04 1.58 5.86
N GLY A 28 9.61 0.53 6.45
CA GLY A 28 9.88 0.41 7.88
C GLY A 28 8.66 0.09 8.76
N GLY A 29 7.43 0.16 8.23
CA GLY A 29 6.22 -0.16 8.96
C GLY A 29 4.94 0.17 8.18
N PRO A 30 3.75 -0.09 8.78
CA PRO A 30 2.45 0.23 8.21
C PRO A 30 2.43 1.61 7.56
N THR A 31 2.08 1.65 6.28
CA THR A 31 2.02 2.88 5.47
C THR A 31 0.59 3.18 5.06
N ILE A 32 -0.17 2.15 4.74
CA ILE A 32 -1.62 2.21 4.48
C ILE A 32 -2.29 1.27 5.48
N ALA A 33 -3.29 1.78 6.17
CA ALA A 33 -4.03 1.03 7.18
C ALA A 33 -5.43 1.60 7.34
N THR A 34 -6.34 0.83 7.93
CA THR A 34 -7.64 1.35 8.37
C THR A 34 -7.50 1.98 9.75
N PRO A 35 -7.67 3.30 9.91
CA PRO A 35 -7.68 3.93 11.23
C PRO A 35 -8.84 3.40 12.07
N ILE A 36 -8.67 3.34 13.40
CA ILE A 36 -9.72 2.87 14.33
C ILE A 36 -11.03 3.68 14.26
N THR A 37 -10.98 4.88 13.68
CA THR A 37 -12.10 5.81 13.49
C THR A 37 -12.86 5.59 12.17
N LYS A 38 -12.49 4.55 11.41
CA LYS A 38 -13.01 4.26 10.07
C LYS A 38 -13.41 2.79 9.96
N ASP A 39 -14.38 2.50 9.11
CA ASP A 39 -14.87 1.12 8.93
C ASP A 39 -13.84 0.27 8.17
N ALA A 40 -13.50 -0.90 8.70
CA ALA A 40 -12.63 -1.84 7.99
C ALA A 40 -13.38 -2.53 6.85
N ARG A 41 -12.73 -2.58 5.68
CA ARG A 41 -13.26 -3.20 4.46
C ARG A 41 -12.41 -4.41 4.11
N PRO A 42 -12.91 -5.65 4.31
CA PRO A 42 -12.14 -6.83 3.96
C PRO A 42 -11.72 -6.81 2.48
N GLY A 43 -10.40 -6.80 2.22
CA GLY A 43 -9.83 -6.67 0.88
C GLY A 43 -9.36 -5.27 0.49
N ALA A 44 -9.50 -4.28 1.38
CA ALA A 44 -8.83 -3.00 1.26
C ALA A 44 -7.89 -2.80 2.45
N ALA A 45 -6.68 -2.30 2.17
CA ALA A 45 -5.69 -1.99 3.19
C ALA A 45 -6.17 -0.81 4.05
N GLY A 46 -6.77 0.20 3.42
CA GLY A 46 -7.33 1.35 4.12
C GLY A 46 -6.90 2.67 3.51
N LEU A 47 -6.53 3.60 4.38
CA LEU A 47 -6.17 4.97 4.03
C LEU A 47 -4.66 5.16 4.22
N PRO A 48 -4.02 6.10 3.51
CA PRO A 48 -2.66 6.53 3.84
C PRO A 48 -2.59 7.00 5.30
N LEU A 49 -1.60 6.50 6.05
CA LEU A 49 -1.40 6.93 7.43
C LEU A 49 -0.86 8.37 7.51
N PRO A 50 -0.97 9.05 8.66
CA PRO A 50 -0.53 10.43 8.80
C PRO A 50 0.91 10.65 8.33
N GLY A 51 1.09 11.62 7.43
CA GLY A 51 2.39 11.96 6.82
C GLY A 51 2.73 11.18 5.56
N VAL A 52 1.95 10.17 5.19
CA VAL A 52 2.06 9.42 3.94
C VAL A 52 1.19 10.08 2.87
N GLU A 53 1.79 10.35 1.71
CA GLU A 53 1.06 10.77 0.51
C GLU A 53 1.15 9.65 -0.52
N ALA A 54 0.20 8.71 -0.46
CA ALA A 54 0.07 7.64 -1.43
C ALA A 54 -0.88 8.04 -2.55
N GLU A 55 -0.61 7.54 -3.75
CA GLU A 55 -1.43 7.74 -4.94
C GLU A 55 -1.40 6.48 -5.80
N VAL A 56 -2.47 6.25 -6.57
CA VAL A 56 -2.48 5.27 -7.64
C VAL A 56 -2.25 6.00 -8.95
N VAL A 57 -1.15 5.68 -9.63
CA VAL A 57 -0.67 6.40 -10.80
C VAL A 57 -0.53 5.50 -12.03
N ASP A 58 -0.45 6.11 -13.20
CA ASP A 58 0.05 5.45 -14.40
C ASP A 58 1.59 5.46 -14.46
N GLU A 59 2.15 4.87 -15.51
CA GLU A 59 3.61 4.78 -15.74
C GLU A 59 4.29 6.16 -15.87
N THR A 60 3.51 7.22 -16.10
CA THR A 60 4.01 8.60 -16.21
C THR A 60 3.93 9.37 -14.88
N GLY A 61 3.44 8.73 -13.82
CA GLY A 61 3.29 9.32 -12.49
C GLY A 61 2.00 10.13 -12.30
N ASN A 62 1.10 10.13 -13.27
CA ASN A 62 -0.17 10.84 -13.21
C ASN A 62 -1.23 10.01 -12.49
N ALA A 63 -2.02 10.64 -11.63
CA ALA A 63 -3.08 9.97 -10.89
C ALA A 63 -4.11 9.35 -11.84
N VAL A 64 -4.53 8.11 -11.56
CA VAL A 64 -5.60 7.45 -12.31
C VAL A 64 -6.97 7.70 -11.66
N PRO A 65 -8.07 7.60 -12.42
CA PRO A 65 -9.41 7.69 -11.86
C PRO A 65 -9.65 6.64 -10.77
N LYS A 66 -10.51 6.97 -9.78
CA LYS A 66 -10.97 6.01 -8.78
C LYS A 66 -11.63 4.79 -9.46
N GLY A 67 -11.50 3.62 -8.83
CA GLY A 67 -11.92 2.34 -9.36
C GLY A 67 -11.02 1.75 -10.46
N LYS A 68 -10.09 2.54 -11.02
CA LYS A 68 -9.12 2.05 -12.00
C LYS A 68 -7.86 1.53 -11.30
N GLY A 69 -7.37 0.39 -11.76
CA GLY A 69 -6.06 -0.13 -11.33
C GLY A 69 -4.90 0.68 -11.91
N GLY A 70 -3.85 0.86 -11.11
CA GLY A 70 -2.60 1.50 -11.50
C GLY A 70 -1.48 1.13 -10.53
N LEU A 71 -0.34 1.80 -10.66
CA LEU A 71 0.84 1.61 -9.82
C LEU A 71 0.67 2.35 -8.50
N LEU A 72 0.89 1.68 -7.38
CA LEU A 72 0.93 2.30 -6.07
C LEU A 72 2.24 3.07 -5.92
N ALA A 73 2.14 4.36 -5.65
CA ALA A 73 3.29 5.23 -5.54
C ALA A 73 3.16 6.19 -4.35
N LEU A 74 4.31 6.64 -3.81
CA LEU A 74 4.37 7.63 -2.73
C LEU A 74 4.96 8.93 -3.26
N LYS A 75 4.29 10.06 -3.02
CA LYS A 75 4.64 11.36 -3.61
C LYS A 75 5.80 12.07 -2.92
N ARG A 76 6.07 11.71 -1.66
CA ARG A 76 7.19 12.27 -0.88
C ARG A 76 7.67 11.31 0.20
N PRO A 77 8.93 11.47 0.67
CA PRO A 77 9.44 10.66 1.78
C PRO A 77 8.75 11.03 3.11
N PHE A 78 8.78 10.08 4.04
CA PHE A 78 8.23 10.22 5.39
C PHE A 78 9.15 9.58 6.45
N PRO A 79 8.95 9.83 7.76
CA PRO A 79 9.99 9.65 8.77
C PRO A 79 10.61 8.26 8.88
N HIS A 80 9.87 7.17 8.67
CA HIS A 80 10.33 5.79 8.90
C HIS A 80 10.77 5.04 7.62
N MET A 81 10.71 5.72 6.47
CA MET A 81 11.15 5.16 5.18
C MET A 81 12.66 4.91 5.16
N MET A 82 13.09 3.88 4.42
CA MET A 82 14.52 3.58 4.21
C MET A 82 15.28 4.80 3.70
N ARG A 83 16.56 4.88 4.05
CA ARG A 83 17.43 6.01 3.65
C ARG A 83 18.33 5.68 2.47
N THR A 84 18.68 4.41 2.32
CA THR A 84 19.56 3.91 1.26
C THR A 84 19.56 2.38 1.29
N ILE A 85 20.16 1.77 0.26
CA ILE A 85 20.59 0.37 0.29
C ILE A 85 22.09 0.33 0.60
N TRP A 86 22.49 -0.56 1.52
CA TRP A 86 23.88 -0.70 1.93
C TRP A 86 24.77 -1.05 0.73
N GLY A 87 25.85 -0.29 0.52
CA GLY A 87 26.78 -0.48 -0.58
C GLY A 87 26.22 -0.15 -1.98
N SER A 88 24.98 0.36 -2.08
CA SER A 88 24.35 0.64 -3.38
C SER A 88 23.30 1.76 -3.29
N HIS A 89 23.75 3.00 -3.13
CA HIS A 89 22.83 4.16 -3.10
C HIS A 89 22.08 4.35 -4.42
N SER A 90 22.71 4.04 -5.55
CA SER A 90 22.06 4.12 -6.88
C SER A 90 20.83 3.22 -6.98
N ARG A 91 20.82 2.07 -6.30
CA ARG A 91 19.64 1.20 -6.25
C ARG A 91 18.51 1.82 -5.41
N TYR A 92 18.84 2.62 -4.39
CA TYR A 92 17.83 3.40 -3.68
C TYR A 92 17.23 4.49 -4.60
N GLU A 93 18.06 5.17 -5.39
CA GLU A 93 17.59 6.19 -6.35
C GLU A 93 16.63 5.61 -7.41
N GLN A 94 16.81 4.35 -7.82
CA GLN A 94 15.91 3.69 -8.77
C GLN A 94 14.45 3.71 -8.31
N TYR A 95 14.18 3.53 -7.02
CA TYR A 95 12.81 3.59 -6.49
C TYR A 95 12.14 4.95 -6.75
N TRP A 96 12.92 6.03 -6.82
CA TRP A 96 12.40 7.39 -7.04
C TRP A 96 12.42 7.82 -8.51
N ASN A 97 13.11 7.05 -9.36
CA ASN A 97 13.36 7.39 -10.76
C ASN A 97 12.58 6.47 -11.73
N GLU A 98 12.05 5.34 -11.27
CA GLU A 98 11.23 4.45 -12.09
C GLU A 98 9.92 5.11 -12.54
N ILE A 99 9.26 5.81 -11.62
CA ILE A 99 8.06 6.62 -11.91
C ILE A 99 8.42 8.08 -11.66
N PRO A 100 8.22 9.00 -12.63
CA PRO A 100 8.56 10.40 -12.45
C PRO A 100 7.94 11.01 -11.18
N ASN A 101 8.78 11.68 -10.39
CA ASN A 101 8.40 12.41 -9.17
C ASN A 101 7.73 11.56 -8.06
N CYS A 102 7.89 10.23 -8.09
CA CYS A 102 7.27 9.35 -7.13
C CYS A 102 8.23 8.24 -6.68
N TYR A 103 8.05 7.75 -5.47
CA TYR A 103 8.57 6.46 -5.06
C TYR A 103 7.67 5.35 -5.61
N ALA A 104 8.24 4.43 -6.40
CA ALA A 104 7.58 3.25 -6.92
C ALA A 104 7.58 2.13 -5.85
N ALA A 105 6.40 1.73 -5.37
CA ALA A 105 6.28 0.62 -4.42
C ALA A 105 6.36 -0.77 -5.12
N GLY A 106 6.15 -0.80 -6.44
CA GLY A 106 6.11 -2.03 -7.24
C GLY A 106 4.84 -2.86 -7.00
N ASP A 107 3.79 -2.25 -6.45
CA ASP A 107 2.49 -2.89 -6.23
C ASP A 107 1.44 -2.27 -7.16
N VAL A 108 0.50 -3.09 -7.64
CA VAL A 108 -0.70 -2.62 -8.34
C VAL A 108 -1.78 -2.38 -7.30
N ALA A 109 -2.43 -1.22 -7.36
CA ALA A 109 -3.50 -0.86 -6.45
C ALA A 109 -4.63 -0.12 -7.17
N SER A 110 -5.72 0.11 -6.44
CA SER A 110 -6.85 0.94 -6.89
C SER A 110 -7.46 1.66 -5.69
N TRP A 111 -7.95 2.88 -5.93
CA TRP A 111 -8.82 3.58 -5.00
C TRP A 111 -10.27 3.13 -5.17
N ASP A 112 -11.02 3.07 -4.09
CA ASP A 112 -12.48 3.11 -4.16
C ASP A 112 -13.02 4.56 -4.02
N GLU A 113 -14.34 4.71 -4.15
CA GLU A 113 -15.00 6.02 -4.11
C GLU A 113 -14.82 6.75 -2.77
N ASP A 114 -14.71 6.01 -1.67
CA ASP A 114 -14.51 6.57 -0.33
C ASP A 114 -13.02 6.81 0.00
N GLY A 115 -12.15 6.54 -0.98
CA GLY A 115 -10.71 6.74 -0.86
C GLY A 115 -10.02 5.64 -0.08
N TYR A 116 -10.49 4.39 -0.09
CA TYR A 116 -9.69 3.27 0.40
C TYR A 116 -8.83 2.69 -0.72
N ILE A 117 -7.61 2.30 -0.38
CA ILE A 117 -6.68 1.60 -1.27
C ILE A 117 -6.83 0.10 -1.08
N SER A 118 -7.06 -0.60 -2.18
CA SER A 118 -6.88 -2.05 -2.30
C SER A 118 -5.62 -2.35 -3.09
N VAL A 119 -4.73 -3.16 -2.51
CA VAL A 119 -3.53 -3.66 -3.21
C VAL A 119 -3.89 -4.98 -3.88
N LEU A 120 -3.77 -5.00 -5.20
CA LEU A 120 -4.23 -6.07 -6.07
C LEU A 120 -3.15 -7.13 -6.33
N GLY A 121 -1.88 -6.77 -6.15
CA GLY A 121 -0.74 -7.66 -6.35
C GLY A 121 0.54 -6.89 -6.64
N ARG A 122 1.58 -7.62 -7.05
CA ARG A 122 2.85 -7.07 -7.52
C ARG A 122 2.72 -6.60 -8.96
N SER A 123 3.36 -5.48 -9.30
CA SER A 123 3.48 -5.02 -10.70
C SER A 123 4.64 -5.68 -11.43
N ASP A 124 5.61 -6.23 -10.69
CA ASP A 124 6.78 -6.93 -11.19
C ASP A 124 6.64 -8.46 -11.04
N ASP A 125 7.54 -9.21 -11.67
CA ASP A 125 7.63 -10.69 -11.61
C ASP A 125 8.04 -11.21 -10.21
N VAL A 126 7.98 -10.39 -9.16
CA VAL A 126 8.28 -10.80 -7.80
C VAL A 126 7.10 -11.59 -7.25
N LEU A 127 7.31 -12.87 -6.99
CA LEU A 127 6.31 -13.72 -6.36
C LEU A 127 6.44 -13.65 -4.85
N ASN A 128 5.34 -13.35 -4.15
CA ASN A 128 5.25 -13.61 -2.72
C ASN A 128 4.70 -15.03 -2.52
N VAL A 129 5.52 -15.93 -1.97
CA VAL A 129 5.12 -17.30 -1.64
C VAL A 129 5.14 -17.47 -0.12
N ALA A 130 3.96 -17.62 0.47
CA ALA A 130 3.77 -17.82 1.92
C ALA A 130 4.34 -16.70 2.82
N GLY A 131 4.32 -15.45 2.37
CA GLY A 131 4.84 -14.31 3.14
C GLY A 131 6.34 -14.09 2.99
N HIS A 132 7.03 -14.93 2.22
CA HIS A 132 8.41 -14.70 1.80
C HIS A 132 8.41 -13.98 0.45
N ARG A 133 9.04 -12.81 0.46
CA ARG A 133 9.40 -12.04 -0.73
C ARG A 133 10.85 -12.34 -1.10
#